data_AF-A0A9E6RYP4-F1
#
_entry.id   AF-A0A9E6RYP4-F1
#
_cell.length_a   1.000
_cell.length_b   1.000
_cell.length_c   1.000
_cell.angle_alpha   90.00
_cell.angle_beta   90.00
_cell.angle_gamma   90.00
#
_symmetry.space_group_name_H-M   'P 1'
#
loop_
_entity.id
_entity.type
_entity.pdbx_description
1 polymer ?
#
loop_
_entity_poly.entity_id
_entity_poly.type
_entity_poly.pdbx_seq_one_letter_code
_entity_poly.pdbx_strand_id
1 'polypeptide(L)'
;MVNIVSIEEKYAALWQGCKVQSNLLPELEKIAEKLHYDRGFYEKIEWYYPNLPWYWAGIIHAKSDFEDSAQFFEQITQKLRKIQGEQIPKRISARLLAFDACNEFQGKDSEGITPFVWAGTNHTKTIDSVAGCAAILYFLQALGLKDNQSEQGQFNLKVTADTVFKSCSLPSNKLQPSERLSFTAGRQMEITEVAIADAHHLRVTLKTPIDNQRAWFIYGGHIQIDGCTIATFTAKPKTLEEKIVAYCEKKGYKIDKEPGCKNIIYIEGMNPDGTLNDNALNVWNDLRIVIEFKDGKPKMIGCWEATTNPGKYYTFKPMNPKGAAIIAFGQYRAWQVGIHTPGGGHEALVQTGGPVTVHRDANRNGRRDEGDSMDSGMFGINQHWGGDNPKSDVGRWSAGCQVGRTKQGHRDFMAIIKSDPRYQANRKYIFSSTIIDGKDLLAQFPAN
;
A
#
# COMPACT_ATOMS: atom_id res chain seq x y z
N MET A 1 -35.28 36.14 13.32
CA MET A 1 -34.07 35.78 14.08
C MET A 1 -34.28 34.38 14.63
N VAL A 2 -33.54 33.39 14.12
CA VAL A 2 -33.52 32.04 14.72
C VAL A 2 -32.77 32.17 16.04
N ASN A 3 -33.33 31.67 17.14
CA ASN A 3 -32.70 31.73 18.46
C ASN A 3 -31.41 30.90 18.46
N ILE A 4 -30.25 31.50 18.75
CA ILE A 4 -28.94 30.83 18.79
C ILE A 4 -28.96 29.58 19.68
N VAL A 5 -29.68 29.63 20.81
CA VAL A 5 -29.84 28.50 21.74
C VAL A 5 -30.47 27.29 21.04
N SER A 6 -31.48 27.50 20.19
CA SER A 6 -32.14 26.41 19.44
C SER A 6 -31.24 25.81 18.36
N ILE A 7 -30.29 26.58 17.81
CA ILE A 7 -29.32 26.08 16.83
C ILE A 7 -28.26 25.23 17.52
N GLU A 8 -27.76 25.66 18.68
CA GLU A 8 -26.78 24.89 19.45
C GLU A 8 -27.32 23.55 19.94
N GLU A 9 -28.56 23.51 20.41
CA GLU A 9 -29.25 22.27 20.82
C GLU A 9 -29.36 21.28 19.65
N LYS A 10 -29.67 21.78 18.45
CA LYS A 10 -29.73 20.96 17.23
C LYS A 10 -28.37 20.38 16.88
N TYR A 11 -27.30 21.18 16.93
CA TYR A 11 -25.94 20.72 16.67
C TYR A 11 -25.47 19.68 17.71
N ALA A 12 -25.90 19.81 18.97
CA ALA A 12 -25.64 18.82 20.01
C ALA A 12 -26.36 17.49 19.72
N ALA A 13 -27.64 17.54 19.35
CA ALA A 13 -28.41 16.35 19.00
C ALA A 13 -27.83 15.62 17.76
N LEU A 14 -27.45 16.39 16.72
CA LEU A 14 -26.79 15.83 15.54
C LEU A 14 -25.45 15.19 15.91
N TRP A 15 -24.66 15.83 16.78
CA TRP A 15 -23.37 15.29 17.21
C TRP A 15 -23.51 13.98 18.02
N GLN A 16 -24.44 13.92 18.96
CA GLN A 16 -24.68 12.73 19.78
C GLN A 16 -25.09 11.51 18.94
N GLY A 17 -25.82 11.73 17.84
CA GLY A 17 -26.18 10.69 16.88
C GLY A 17 -25.22 10.54 15.70
N CYS A 18 -24.11 11.26 15.66
CA CYS A 18 -23.21 11.32 14.52
C CYS A 18 -22.49 9.98 14.31
N LYS A 19 -22.53 9.49 13.08
CA LYS A 19 -21.75 8.35 12.58
C LYS A 19 -21.08 8.75 11.29
N VAL A 20 -19.81 8.37 11.14
CA VAL A 20 -19.06 8.61 9.90
C VAL A 20 -19.35 7.52 8.88
N GLN A 21 -19.54 7.92 7.62
CA GLN A 21 -19.68 6.99 6.51
C GLN A 21 -18.33 6.29 6.26
N SER A 22 -18.33 4.96 6.25
CA SER A 22 -17.11 4.15 6.24
C SER A 22 -16.23 4.34 5.00
N ASN A 23 -16.81 4.78 3.89
CA ASN A 23 -16.08 5.07 2.65
C ASN A 23 -15.11 6.26 2.78
N LEU A 24 -15.27 7.12 3.79
CA LEU A 24 -14.40 8.29 3.99
C LEU A 24 -13.21 8.04 4.91
N LEU A 25 -13.12 6.88 5.56
CA LEU A 25 -12.01 6.58 6.47
C LEU A 25 -10.62 6.84 5.84
N PRO A 26 -10.32 6.48 4.58
CA PRO A 26 -9.02 6.78 3.97
C PRO A 26 -8.74 8.28 3.80
N GLU A 27 -9.77 9.07 3.49
CA GLU A 27 -9.65 10.52 3.37
C GLU A 27 -9.42 11.15 4.74
N LEU A 28 -10.17 10.69 5.74
CA LEU A 28 -10.07 11.13 7.13
C LEU A 28 -8.70 10.81 7.74
N GLU A 29 -8.11 9.65 7.43
CA GLU A 29 -6.74 9.29 7.78
C GLU A 29 -5.73 10.24 7.16
N LYS A 30 -5.82 10.49 5.84
CA LYS A 30 -4.93 11.43 5.15
C LYS A 30 -5.01 12.84 5.75
N ILE A 31 -6.22 13.29 6.07
CA ILE A 31 -6.45 14.58 6.72
C ILE A 31 -5.82 14.56 8.12
N ALA A 32 -6.06 13.53 8.93
CA ALA A 32 -5.52 13.41 10.28
C ALA A 32 -3.97 13.38 10.29
N GLU A 33 -3.34 12.63 9.39
CA GLU A 33 -1.88 12.61 9.22
C GLU A 33 -1.34 13.99 8.87
N LYS A 34 -1.95 14.68 7.91
CA LYS A 34 -1.56 16.05 7.55
C LYS A 34 -1.70 17.00 8.73
N LEU A 35 -2.83 16.92 9.45
CA LEU A 35 -3.09 17.74 10.65
C LEU A 35 -2.06 17.50 11.74
N HIS A 36 -1.65 16.24 11.94
CA HIS A 36 -0.63 15.89 12.92
C HIS A 36 0.77 16.38 12.51
N TYR A 37 1.13 16.20 11.23
CA TYR A 37 2.40 16.69 10.68
C TYR A 37 2.52 18.21 10.77
N ASP A 38 1.44 18.93 10.43
CA ASP A 38 1.37 20.40 10.47
C ASP A 38 0.97 20.95 11.85
N ARG A 39 0.92 20.12 12.91
CA ARG A 39 0.38 20.50 14.23
C ARG A 39 1.00 21.78 14.79
N GLY A 40 2.33 21.91 14.73
CA GLY A 40 3.04 23.08 15.25
C GLY A 40 2.64 24.39 14.55
N PHE A 41 2.20 24.33 13.29
CA PHE A 41 1.65 25.48 12.58
C PHE A 41 0.29 25.90 13.15
N TYR A 42 -0.60 24.94 13.46
CA TYR A 42 -1.91 25.24 14.03
C TYR A 42 -1.87 25.63 15.51
N GLU A 43 -0.92 25.10 16.29
CA GLU A 43 -0.69 25.52 17.68
C GLU A 43 -0.31 27.01 17.78
N LYS A 44 0.32 27.57 16.75
CA LYS A 44 0.55 29.02 16.65
C LYS A 44 -0.76 29.82 16.58
N ILE A 45 -1.81 29.28 15.93
CA ILE A 45 -3.14 29.91 15.88
C ILE A 45 -3.81 29.81 17.25
N GLU A 46 -3.73 28.66 17.90
CA GLU A 46 -4.23 28.45 19.26
C GLU A 46 -3.60 29.44 20.26
N TRP A 47 -2.33 29.81 20.08
CA TRP A 47 -1.68 30.86 20.88
C TRP A 47 -2.37 32.23 20.77
N TYR A 48 -2.82 32.63 19.57
CA TYR A 48 -3.57 33.88 19.36
C TYR A 48 -5.05 33.76 19.76
N TYR A 49 -5.61 32.54 19.74
CA TYR A 49 -7.01 32.23 20.04
C TYR A 49 -7.14 31.04 21.00
N PRO A 50 -6.88 31.22 22.32
CA PRO A 50 -6.72 30.10 23.27
C PRO A 50 -7.96 29.23 23.51
N ASN A 51 -9.14 29.65 23.06
CA ASN A 51 -10.38 28.87 23.15
C ASN A 51 -10.65 28.02 21.90
N LEU A 52 -9.81 28.13 20.87
CA LEU A 52 -9.84 27.32 19.66
C LEU A 52 -8.64 26.35 19.68
N PRO A 53 -8.88 25.05 19.93
CA PRO A 53 -7.79 24.10 19.94
C PRO A 53 -7.19 23.95 18.54
N TRP A 54 -5.89 23.66 18.45
CA TRP A 54 -5.14 23.58 17.18
C TRP A 54 -5.85 22.76 16.09
N TYR A 55 -6.48 21.64 16.46
CA TYR A 55 -7.13 20.75 15.51
C TYR A 55 -8.32 21.41 14.80
N TRP A 56 -8.99 22.37 15.45
CA TRP A 56 -10.10 23.10 14.84
C TRP A 56 -9.60 23.94 13.65
N ALA A 57 -8.49 24.66 13.85
CA ALA A 57 -7.84 25.40 12.76
C ALA A 57 -7.34 24.46 11.66
N GLY A 58 -6.80 23.30 12.06
CA GLY A 58 -6.41 22.24 11.13
C GLY A 58 -7.56 21.73 10.26
N ILE A 59 -8.74 21.48 10.85
CA ILE A 59 -9.92 21.02 10.10
C ILE A 59 -10.38 22.08 9.09
N ILE A 60 -10.42 23.36 9.48
CA ILE A 60 -10.77 24.44 8.53
C ILE A 60 -9.75 24.55 7.41
N HIS A 61 -8.46 24.40 7.72
CA HIS A 61 -7.42 24.40 6.70
C HIS A 61 -7.60 23.23 5.72
N ALA A 62 -7.85 22.02 6.23
CA ALA A 62 -8.10 20.85 5.39
C ALA A 62 -9.37 20.96 4.52
N LYS A 63 -10.34 21.76 4.96
CA LYS A 63 -11.60 21.99 4.24
C LYS A 63 -11.55 23.11 3.22
N SER A 64 -10.44 23.83 3.11
CA SER A 64 -10.31 25.00 2.26
C SER A 64 -9.19 24.81 1.22
N ASP A 65 -9.34 25.38 0.02
CA ASP A 65 -8.37 25.28 -1.08
C ASP A 65 -7.17 26.23 -0.91
N PHE A 66 -6.47 26.14 0.22
CA PHE A 66 -5.31 27.00 0.49
C PHE A 66 -4.00 26.26 0.28
N GLU A 67 -3.21 26.75 -0.68
CA GLU A 67 -1.84 26.29 -0.93
C GLU A 67 -0.81 27.02 -0.05
N ASP A 68 -1.12 28.23 0.43
CA ASP A 68 -0.23 29.09 1.21
C ASP A 68 -0.70 29.32 2.65
N SER A 69 0.12 28.86 3.59
CA SER A 69 -0.05 28.98 5.04
C SER A 69 -0.16 30.43 5.56
N ALA A 70 0.50 31.41 4.91
CA ALA A 70 0.43 32.81 5.34
C ALA A 70 -0.93 33.43 5.00
N GLN A 71 -1.44 33.15 3.80
CA GLN A 71 -2.77 33.59 3.35
C GLN A 71 -3.88 32.97 4.18
N PHE A 72 -3.74 31.69 4.55
CA PHE A 72 -4.67 31.00 5.45
C PHE A 72 -4.80 31.73 6.79
N PHE A 73 -3.66 32.08 7.42
CA PHE A 73 -3.66 32.72 8.73
C PHE A 73 -4.35 34.09 8.71
N GLU A 74 -4.07 34.92 7.70
CA GLU A 74 -4.67 36.25 7.58
C GLU A 74 -6.19 36.16 7.38
N GLN A 75 -6.66 35.30 6.49
CA GLN A 75 -8.09 35.14 6.19
C GLN A 75 -8.87 34.54 7.36
N ILE A 76 -8.32 33.54 8.06
CA ILE A 76 -8.96 32.97 9.24
C ILE A 76 -9.01 33.97 10.38
N THR A 77 -7.95 34.75 10.60
CA THR A 77 -7.95 35.83 11.58
C THR A 77 -9.03 36.87 11.27
N GLN A 78 -9.22 37.24 9.99
CA GLN A 78 -10.30 38.13 9.57
C GLN A 78 -11.70 37.54 9.79
N LYS A 79 -11.91 36.25 9.44
CA LYS A 79 -13.18 35.56 9.69
C LYS A 79 -13.49 35.45 11.19
N LEU A 80 -12.50 35.09 12.01
CA LEU A 80 -12.64 34.96 13.46
C LEU A 80 -12.89 36.31 14.15
N ARG A 81 -12.32 37.42 13.65
CA ARG A 81 -12.61 38.78 14.14
C ARG A 81 -14.08 39.16 13.94
N LYS A 82 -14.76 38.68 12.88
CA LYS A 82 -16.21 38.89 12.69
C LYS A 82 -17.05 38.12 13.71
N ILE A 83 -16.49 37.06 14.31
CA ILE A 83 -17.12 36.23 15.34
C ILE A 83 -16.85 36.79 16.75
N GLN A 84 -16.06 37.87 16.90
CA GLN A 84 -15.86 38.55 18.20
C GLN A 84 -17.16 39.18 18.70
N GLY A 85 -17.82 38.45 19.58
CA GLY A 85 -18.92 38.94 20.41
C GLY A 85 -19.13 38.06 21.64
N GLU A 86 -19.15 36.74 21.49
CA GLU A 86 -19.45 35.84 22.61
C GLU A 86 -18.60 34.57 22.54
N GLN A 87 -18.12 34.15 23.71
CA GLN A 87 -17.12 33.11 23.96
C GLN A 87 -17.27 31.90 23.03
N ILE A 88 -16.25 31.61 22.20
CA ILE A 88 -16.17 30.35 21.44
C ILE A 88 -16.38 29.20 22.44
N PRO A 89 -17.49 28.42 22.35
CA PRO A 89 -17.89 27.61 23.50
C PRO A 89 -17.01 26.37 23.65
N LYS A 90 -16.85 25.92 24.90
CA LYS A 90 -16.03 24.74 25.26
C LYS A 90 -16.57 23.41 24.71
N ARG A 91 -17.82 23.39 24.25
CA ARG A 91 -18.52 22.17 23.81
C ARG A 91 -18.28 21.90 22.33
N ILE A 92 -18.11 20.62 21.99
CA ILE A 92 -17.89 20.17 20.60
C ILE A 92 -19.02 20.61 19.67
N SER A 93 -20.27 20.51 20.11
CA SER A 93 -21.45 20.94 19.34
C SER A 93 -21.39 22.41 18.90
N ALA A 94 -20.90 23.29 19.76
CA ALA A 94 -20.72 24.70 19.42
C ALA A 94 -19.52 24.97 18.52
N ARG A 95 -18.47 24.14 18.59
CA ARG A 95 -17.33 24.19 17.66
C ARG A 95 -17.72 23.75 16.24
N LEU A 96 -18.65 22.80 16.13
CA LEU A 96 -19.26 22.41 14.86
C LEU A 96 -20.10 23.52 14.26
N LEU A 97 -20.88 24.21 15.10
CA LEU A 97 -21.62 25.41 14.69
C LEU A 97 -20.67 26.51 14.19
N ALA A 98 -19.52 26.69 14.84
CA ALA A 98 -18.50 27.67 14.43
C ALA A 98 -17.89 27.36 13.06
N PHE A 99 -17.69 26.08 12.69
CA PHE A 99 -17.26 25.71 11.33
C PHE A 99 -18.26 26.21 10.28
N ASP A 100 -19.55 26.03 10.56
CA ASP A 100 -20.63 26.43 9.68
C ASP A 100 -20.75 27.96 9.55
N ALA A 101 -20.50 28.68 10.64
CA ALA A 101 -20.40 30.14 10.63
C ALA A 101 -19.22 30.63 9.78
N CYS A 102 -18.08 29.94 9.78
CA CYS A 102 -16.94 30.25 8.90
C CYS A 102 -17.22 29.98 7.41
N ASN A 103 -18.23 29.15 7.13
CA ASN A 103 -18.81 28.92 5.81
C ASN A 103 -20.03 29.82 5.53
N GLU A 104 -20.28 30.85 6.36
CA GLU A 104 -21.42 31.77 6.25
C GLU A 104 -22.78 31.05 6.18
N PHE A 105 -22.86 29.84 6.73
CA PHE A 105 -24.03 28.96 6.68
C PHE A 105 -24.51 28.62 5.26
N GLN A 106 -23.62 28.69 4.26
CA GLN A 106 -23.95 28.38 2.87
C GLN A 106 -24.18 26.88 2.66
N GLY A 107 -25.05 26.54 1.69
CA GLY A 107 -25.26 25.15 1.24
C GLY A 107 -26.13 24.27 2.14
N LYS A 108 -26.99 24.86 2.99
CA LYS A 108 -27.95 24.12 3.83
C LYS A 108 -29.04 23.45 3.00
N ASP A 109 -29.38 22.21 3.35
CA ASP A 109 -30.60 21.56 2.86
C ASP A 109 -31.86 22.05 3.63
N SER A 110 -33.03 21.50 3.27
CA SER A 110 -34.31 21.81 3.92
C SER A 110 -34.36 21.45 5.42
N GLU A 111 -33.46 20.58 5.87
CA GLU A 111 -33.32 20.17 7.26
C GLU A 111 -32.20 20.96 7.97
N GLY A 112 -31.60 21.96 7.32
CA GLY A 112 -30.55 22.80 7.87
C GLY A 112 -29.21 22.09 8.06
N ILE A 113 -28.99 20.97 7.36
CA ILE A 113 -27.72 20.24 7.32
C ILE A 113 -26.85 20.84 6.22
N THR A 114 -25.63 21.22 6.56
CA THR A 114 -24.62 21.68 5.61
C THR A 114 -23.67 20.55 5.23
N PRO A 115 -23.43 20.28 3.94
CA PRO A 115 -22.37 19.37 3.52
C PRO A 115 -20.99 19.82 4.03
N PHE A 116 -20.74 21.13 4.17
CA PHE A 116 -19.48 21.63 4.71
C PHE A 116 -19.14 21.03 6.09
N VAL A 117 -20.13 20.90 6.97
CA VAL A 117 -19.94 20.31 8.30
C VAL A 117 -20.23 18.81 8.30
N TRP A 118 -21.32 18.38 7.67
CA TRP A 118 -21.89 17.05 7.88
C TRP A 118 -21.68 16.08 6.73
N ALA A 119 -21.07 16.49 5.61
CA ALA A 119 -20.73 15.54 4.55
C ALA A 119 -19.93 14.38 5.11
N GLY A 120 -20.29 13.18 4.70
CA GLY A 120 -19.64 11.99 5.19
C GLY A 120 -20.09 11.51 6.54
N THR A 121 -21.20 12.03 7.06
CA THR A 121 -21.87 11.52 8.24
C THR A 121 -23.19 10.86 7.88
N ASN A 122 -23.85 10.22 8.84
CA ASN A 122 -25.22 9.71 8.69
C ASN A 122 -26.29 10.80 8.55
N HIS A 123 -25.92 12.08 8.66
CA HIS A 123 -26.84 13.21 8.50
C HIS A 123 -26.98 13.68 7.06
N THR A 124 -26.10 13.24 6.15
CA THR A 124 -26.27 13.45 4.71
C THR A 124 -26.90 12.22 4.06
N LYS A 125 -27.89 12.47 3.18
CA LYS A 125 -28.67 11.40 2.52
C LYS A 125 -27.93 10.74 1.34
N THR A 126 -26.74 11.24 1.02
CA THR A 126 -25.89 10.80 -0.10
C THR A 126 -24.60 10.17 0.41
N ILE A 127 -24.06 9.21 -0.37
CA ILE A 127 -22.70 8.73 -0.16
C ILE A 127 -21.76 9.86 -0.59
N ASP A 128 -21.02 10.42 0.35
CA ASP A 128 -20.16 11.57 0.08
C ASP A 128 -18.72 11.13 -0.20
N SER A 129 -18.08 11.77 -1.17
CA SER A 129 -16.67 11.54 -1.51
C SER A 129 -15.71 12.56 -0.87
N VAL A 130 -16.23 13.44 -0.01
CA VAL A 130 -15.47 14.49 0.68
C VAL A 130 -15.93 14.53 2.14
N ALA A 131 -14.99 14.57 3.07
CA ALA A 131 -15.29 14.65 4.49
C ALA A 131 -15.68 16.08 4.92
N GLY A 132 -16.80 16.22 5.62
CA GLY A 132 -17.19 17.43 6.33
C GLY A 132 -16.46 17.57 7.67
N CYS A 133 -16.51 18.76 8.26
CA CYS A 133 -15.81 19.06 9.52
C CYS A 133 -16.18 18.10 10.68
N ALA A 134 -17.44 17.67 10.78
CA ALA A 134 -17.91 16.75 11.80
C ALA A 134 -17.31 15.36 11.62
N ALA A 135 -17.20 14.87 10.38
CA ALA A 135 -16.57 13.57 10.10
C ALA A 135 -15.09 13.57 10.47
N ILE A 136 -14.36 14.65 10.13
CA ILE A 136 -12.94 14.83 10.51
C ILE A 136 -12.79 14.89 12.03
N LEU A 137 -13.61 15.69 12.71
CA LEU A 137 -13.56 15.80 14.16
C LEU A 137 -13.85 14.48 14.86
N TYR A 138 -14.87 13.75 14.40
CA TYR A 138 -15.25 12.44 14.94
C TYR A 138 -14.09 11.45 14.82
N PHE A 139 -13.44 11.45 13.65
CA PHE A 139 -12.29 10.60 13.40
C PHE A 139 -11.08 10.96 14.27
N LEU A 140 -10.78 12.26 14.45
CA LEU A 140 -9.69 12.69 15.34
C LEU A 140 -9.94 12.29 16.80
N GLN A 141 -11.19 12.37 17.28
CA GLN A 141 -11.53 11.88 18.62
C GLN A 141 -11.31 10.37 18.76
N ALA A 142 -11.66 9.58 17.72
CA ALA A 142 -11.38 8.15 17.68
C ALA A 142 -9.87 7.84 17.73
N LEU A 143 -9.02 8.72 17.18
CA LEU A 143 -7.56 8.62 17.27
C LEU A 143 -6.98 9.04 18.63
N GLY A 144 -7.83 9.31 19.62
CA GLY A 144 -7.39 9.67 20.98
C GLY A 144 -7.10 11.16 21.15
N LEU A 145 -7.65 12.03 20.30
CA LEU A 145 -7.75 13.47 20.59
C LEU A 145 -8.62 13.65 21.85
N LYS A 146 -7.97 13.79 22.99
CA LYS A 146 -8.62 14.00 24.28
C LYS A 146 -9.05 15.46 24.41
N ASP A 147 -10.31 15.72 24.11
CA ASP A 147 -10.98 16.93 24.58
C ASP A 147 -11.51 16.65 25.99
N ASN A 148 -11.43 17.60 26.92
CA ASN A 148 -11.81 17.41 28.33
C ASN A 148 -13.35 17.38 28.54
N GLN A 149 -14.12 16.59 27.78
CA GLN A 149 -15.59 16.53 27.90
C GLN A 149 -16.17 15.13 27.60
N SER A 150 -17.33 14.83 28.20
CA SER A 150 -17.90 13.51 28.54
C SER A 150 -18.79 12.83 27.48
N GLU A 151 -18.61 13.09 26.18
CA GLU A 151 -19.44 12.47 25.13
C GLU A 151 -18.57 11.54 24.25
N GLN A 152 -18.88 10.23 24.22
CA GLN A 152 -18.23 9.19 23.39
C GLN A 152 -19.28 8.36 22.64
N GLY A 153 -18.99 7.95 21.40
CA GLY A 153 -19.84 7.05 20.60
C GLY A 153 -19.76 5.56 21.04
N GLN A 154 -20.82 4.79 20.78
CA GLN A 154 -20.91 3.34 21.02
C GLN A 154 -21.01 2.57 19.68
N PHE A 155 -20.29 1.45 19.55
CA PHE A 155 -20.39 0.55 18.38
C PHE A 155 -20.72 -0.89 18.79
N ASN A 156 -21.45 -1.63 17.96
CA ASN A 156 -21.74 -3.05 18.15
C ASN A 156 -20.87 -3.90 17.22
N LEU A 157 -20.00 -4.73 17.78
CA LEU A 157 -19.23 -5.72 17.06
C LEU A 157 -19.99 -7.04 16.99
N LYS A 158 -20.13 -7.62 15.80
CA LYS A 158 -20.67 -8.95 15.54
C LYS A 158 -19.60 -9.83 14.89
N VAL A 159 -19.36 -11.01 15.46
CA VAL A 159 -18.52 -12.05 14.86
C VAL A 159 -19.31 -12.74 13.75
N THR A 160 -18.81 -12.73 12.53
CA THR A 160 -19.48 -13.31 11.35
C THR A 160 -18.91 -14.66 10.92
N ALA A 161 -17.69 -14.99 11.34
CA ALA A 161 -17.05 -16.28 11.17
C ALA A 161 -16.25 -16.64 12.42
N ASP A 162 -16.04 -17.93 12.67
CA ASP A 162 -15.21 -18.39 13.78
C ASP A 162 -13.84 -17.70 13.75
N THR A 163 -13.45 -17.08 14.86
CA THR A 163 -12.30 -16.18 14.89
C THR A 163 -11.58 -16.21 16.22
N VAL A 164 -10.34 -15.71 16.22
CA VAL A 164 -9.49 -15.63 17.41
C VAL A 164 -9.22 -14.16 17.72
N PHE A 165 -9.55 -13.75 18.93
CA PHE A 165 -9.18 -12.47 19.51
C PHE A 165 -7.82 -12.64 20.16
N LYS A 166 -6.89 -11.72 19.89
CA LYS A 166 -5.49 -11.83 20.32
C LYS A 166 -5.09 -10.62 21.16
N SER A 167 -4.18 -10.81 22.12
CA SER A 167 -3.61 -9.71 22.91
C SER A 167 -2.77 -8.74 22.09
N CYS A 168 -2.20 -9.21 20.96
CA CYS A 168 -1.41 -8.40 20.02
C CYS A 168 -1.54 -8.91 18.56
N SER A 169 -0.84 -8.27 17.63
CA SER A 169 -0.91 -8.59 16.19
C SER A 169 -0.17 -9.87 15.78
N LEU A 170 0.61 -10.50 16.67
CA LEU A 170 1.33 -11.74 16.37
C LEU A 170 0.38 -12.87 15.89
N PRO A 171 0.87 -13.83 15.07
CA PRO A 171 0.10 -15.01 14.71
C PRO A 171 -0.37 -15.80 15.93
N SER A 172 -1.58 -16.35 15.89
CA SER A 172 -2.19 -17.03 17.05
C SER A 172 -1.42 -18.26 17.53
N ASN A 173 -0.59 -18.87 16.69
CA ASN A 173 0.29 -20.00 17.03
C ASN A 173 1.59 -19.56 17.75
N LYS A 174 1.84 -18.25 17.86
CA LYS A 174 2.96 -17.66 18.63
C LYS A 174 2.53 -17.10 19.98
N LEU A 175 1.23 -17.17 20.30
CA LEU A 175 0.65 -16.64 21.53
C LEU A 175 0.38 -17.78 22.53
N GLN A 176 0.54 -17.48 23.81
CA GLN A 176 0.14 -18.39 24.89
C GLN A 176 -1.38 -18.57 24.89
N PRO A 177 -1.92 -19.67 25.43
CA PRO A 177 -3.36 -19.87 25.55
C PRO A 177 -4.09 -18.73 26.26
N SER A 178 -3.46 -18.07 27.24
CA SER A 178 -4.01 -16.91 27.96
C SER A 178 -4.04 -15.61 27.15
N GLU A 179 -3.39 -15.57 25.99
CA GLU A 179 -3.27 -14.38 25.14
C GLU A 179 -4.20 -14.43 23.92
N ARG A 180 -5.03 -15.47 23.84
CA ARG A 180 -5.94 -15.69 22.72
C ARG A 180 -7.26 -16.29 23.19
N LEU A 181 -8.35 -15.80 22.62
CA LEU A 181 -9.69 -16.31 22.88
C LEU A 181 -10.40 -16.61 21.57
N SER A 182 -11.03 -17.77 21.47
CA SER A 182 -11.76 -18.18 20.27
C SER A 182 -13.24 -17.88 20.44
N PHE A 183 -13.85 -17.31 19.41
CA PHE A 183 -15.27 -17.00 19.38
C PHE A 183 -15.90 -17.62 18.14
N THR A 184 -17.09 -18.18 18.31
CA THR A 184 -17.88 -18.72 17.21
C THR A 184 -18.67 -17.61 16.51
N ALA A 185 -19.00 -17.83 15.25
CA ALA A 185 -19.89 -16.96 14.49
C ALA A 185 -21.21 -16.69 15.23
N GLY A 186 -21.70 -15.45 15.15
CA GLY A 186 -22.94 -14.98 15.76
C GLY A 186 -22.78 -14.21 17.08
N ARG A 187 -21.60 -14.25 17.71
CA ARG A 187 -21.33 -13.50 18.96
C ARG A 187 -21.44 -11.99 18.74
N GLN A 188 -22.10 -11.27 19.65
CA GLN A 188 -22.20 -9.80 19.63
C GLN A 188 -21.59 -9.18 20.89
N MET A 189 -20.99 -8.00 20.74
CA MET A 189 -20.24 -7.30 21.78
C MET A 189 -20.30 -5.78 21.59
N GLU A 190 -20.30 -5.01 22.66
CA GLU A 190 -20.19 -3.55 22.58
C GLU A 190 -18.72 -3.11 22.65
N ILE A 191 -18.31 -2.18 21.79
CA ILE A 191 -16.96 -1.62 21.76
C ILE A 191 -17.02 -0.10 21.88
N THR A 192 -16.03 0.47 22.54
CA THR A 192 -15.86 1.92 22.73
C THR A 192 -14.84 2.52 21.76
N GLU A 193 -13.93 1.69 21.24
CA GLU A 193 -12.89 2.11 20.30
C GLU A 193 -12.63 1.01 19.27
N VAL A 194 -12.26 1.42 18.06
CA VAL A 194 -11.75 0.55 17.00
C VAL A 194 -10.67 1.27 16.22
N ALA A 195 -9.57 0.58 15.93
CA ALA A 195 -8.45 1.07 15.15
C ALA A 195 -7.95 -0.02 14.21
N ILE A 196 -7.40 0.37 13.06
CA ILE A 196 -6.68 -0.57 12.19
C ILE A 196 -5.35 -0.93 12.86
N ALA A 197 -5.12 -2.21 13.12
CA ALA A 197 -3.86 -2.68 13.69
C ALA A 197 -2.84 -3.02 12.61
N ASP A 198 -3.29 -3.64 11.53
CA ASP A 198 -2.50 -3.97 10.34
C ASP A 198 -3.45 -4.20 9.13
N ALA A 199 -2.90 -4.63 7.99
CA ALA A 199 -3.66 -4.86 6.75
C ALA A 199 -4.82 -5.88 6.89
N HIS A 200 -4.80 -6.70 7.94
CA HIS A 200 -5.72 -7.80 8.15
C HIS A 200 -6.45 -7.74 9.50
N HIS A 201 -5.91 -7.04 10.50
CA HIS A 201 -6.46 -7.01 11.85
C HIS A 201 -6.90 -5.60 12.28
N LEU A 202 -7.97 -5.57 13.06
CA LEU A 202 -8.39 -4.42 13.84
C LEU A 202 -8.00 -4.60 15.31
N ARG A 203 -7.62 -3.51 15.97
CA ARG A 203 -7.59 -3.42 17.43
C ARG A 203 -8.91 -2.81 17.90
N VAL A 204 -9.65 -3.53 18.73
CA VAL A 204 -10.91 -3.06 19.32
C VAL A 204 -10.77 -2.94 20.83
N THR A 205 -11.45 -1.96 21.44
CA THR A 205 -11.60 -1.85 22.89
C THR A 205 -13.03 -2.19 23.26
N LEU A 206 -13.23 -3.31 23.95
CA LEU A 206 -14.52 -3.74 24.46
C LEU A 206 -14.99 -2.82 25.60
N LYS A 207 -16.29 -2.52 25.61
CA LYS A 207 -16.94 -1.79 26.71
C LYS A 207 -16.89 -2.61 28.00
N THR A 208 -17.21 -3.90 27.90
CA THR A 208 -17.12 -4.87 29.00
C THR A 208 -15.90 -5.76 28.79
N PRO A 209 -14.95 -5.81 29.74
CA PRO A 209 -13.77 -6.66 29.62
C PRO A 209 -14.12 -8.15 29.56
N ILE A 210 -13.31 -8.92 28.83
CA ILE A 210 -13.28 -10.38 28.89
C ILE A 210 -11.92 -10.79 29.44
N ASP A 211 -11.88 -11.68 30.42
CA ASP A 211 -10.66 -12.12 31.11
C ASP A 211 -9.76 -10.95 31.58
N ASN A 212 -10.39 -9.91 32.16
CA ASN A 212 -9.76 -8.66 32.58
C ASN A 212 -9.08 -7.84 31.46
N GLN A 213 -9.29 -8.19 30.19
CA GLN A 213 -8.75 -7.47 29.04
C GLN A 213 -9.86 -6.83 28.21
N ARG A 214 -9.67 -5.53 27.90
CA ARG A 214 -10.59 -4.78 27.03
C ARG A 214 -10.10 -4.67 25.60
N ALA A 215 -8.78 -4.59 25.38
CA ALA A 215 -8.21 -4.38 24.06
C ALA A 215 -7.85 -5.72 23.40
N TRP A 216 -8.33 -5.94 22.19
CA TRP A 216 -8.15 -7.18 21.42
C TRP A 216 -7.84 -6.90 19.96
N PHE A 217 -7.02 -7.75 19.35
CA PHE A 217 -6.69 -7.76 17.93
C PHE A 217 -7.48 -8.86 17.24
N ILE A 218 -8.25 -8.51 16.20
CA ILE A 218 -9.21 -9.40 15.54
C ILE A 218 -9.04 -9.29 14.03
N TYR A 219 -9.08 -10.41 13.32
CA TYR A 219 -9.07 -10.39 11.86
C TYR A 219 -10.34 -9.70 11.32
N GLY A 220 -10.16 -8.62 10.55
CA GLY A 220 -11.24 -7.73 10.10
C GLY A 220 -12.28 -8.45 9.22
N GLY A 221 -11.86 -9.44 8.44
CA GLY A 221 -12.76 -10.21 7.58
C GLY A 221 -13.72 -11.14 8.32
N HIS A 222 -13.56 -11.34 9.64
CA HIS A 222 -14.44 -12.21 10.46
C HIS A 222 -15.40 -11.43 11.36
N ILE A 223 -15.46 -10.11 11.23
CA ILE A 223 -16.30 -9.26 12.06
C ILE A 223 -17.08 -8.24 11.23
N GLN A 224 -18.21 -7.84 11.79
CA GLN A 224 -18.99 -6.67 11.39
C GLN A 224 -19.04 -5.68 12.54
N ILE A 225 -19.03 -4.39 12.24
CA ILE A 225 -19.26 -3.33 13.23
C ILE A 225 -20.51 -2.58 12.78
N ASP A 226 -21.55 -2.56 13.63
CA ASP A 226 -22.88 -2.02 13.35
C ASP A 226 -23.49 -2.54 12.03
N GLY A 227 -23.23 -3.81 11.70
CA GLY A 227 -23.72 -4.45 10.47
C GLY A 227 -22.86 -4.19 9.22
N CYS A 228 -21.83 -3.34 9.32
CA CYS A 228 -20.89 -3.11 8.23
C CYS A 228 -19.76 -4.13 8.26
N THR A 229 -19.51 -4.80 7.13
CA THR A 229 -18.32 -5.63 6.94
C THR A 229 -17.10 -4.73 6.78
N ILE A 230 -16.04 -5.00 7.53
CA ILE A 230 -14.79 -4.26 7.41
C ILE A 230 -14.03 -4.81 6.21
N ALA A 231 -13.96 -4.02 5.14
CA ALA A 231 -13.07 -4.33 4.02
C ALA A 231 -11.62 -4.31 4.55
N THR A 232 -10.93 -5.45 4.52
CA THR A 232 -9.49 -5.49 4.74
C THR A 232 -8.83 -4.62 3.67
N PHE A 233 -8.22 -3.51 4.08
CA PHE A 233 -7.61 -2.55 3.16
C PHE A 233 -6.31 -3.09 2.59
N THR A 234 -6.27 -3.35 1.28
CA THR A 234 -5.03 -3.27 0.51
C THR A 234 -4.85 -1.83 0.06
N ALA A 235 -3.92 -1.09 0.68
CA ALA A 235 -3.48 0.21 0.16
C ALA A 235 -3.06 0.06 -1.31
N LYS A 236 -3.41 1.03 -2.16
CA LYS A 236 -2.93 1.04 -3.56
C LYS A 236 -1.39 1.06 -3.55
N PRO A 237 -0.72 0.17 -4.30
CA PRO A 237 0.73 0.13 -4.35
C PRO A 237 1.33 1.48 -4.78
N LYS A 238 2.18 2.09 -3.95
CA LYS A 238 2.80 3.39 -4.23
C LYS A 238 4.20 3.21 -4.79
N THR A 239 5.01 2.35 -4.18
CA THR A 239 6.40 2.11 -4.63
C THR A 239 6.47 1.08 -5.76
N LEU A 240 7.60 1.04 -6.49
CA LEU A 240 7.78 0.08 -7.57
C LEU A 240 7.74 -1.37 -7.06
N GLU A 241 8.38 -1.66 -5.91
CA GLU A 241 8.33 -2.99 -5.30
C GLU A 241 6.93 -3.41 -4.85
N GLU A 242 6.11 -2.48 -4.33
CA GLU A 242 4.71 -2.76 -4.01
C GLU A 242 3.92 -3.06 -5.30
N LYS A 243 4.15 -2.32 -6.38
CA LYS A 243 3.48 -2.53 -7.68
C LYS A 243 3.85 -3.88 -8.29
N ILE A 244 5.12 -4.25 -8.24
CA ILE A 244 5.61 -5.57 -8.70
C ILE A 244 4.94 -6.69 -7.91
N VAL A 245 4.88 -6.58 -6.58
CA VAL A 245 4.24 -7.60 -5.73
C VAL A 245 2.76 -7.72 -6.07
N ALA A 246 2.03 -6.61 -6.14
CA ALA A 246 0.61 -6.61 -6.47
C ALA A 246 0.35 -7.17 -7.88
N TYR A 247 1.21 -6.87 -8.85
CA TYR A 247 1.15 -7.44 -10.20
C TYR A 247 1.36 -8.96 -10.18
N CYS A 248 2.37 -9.43 -9.44
CA CYS A 248 2.64 -10.86 -9.31
C CYS A 248 1.45 -11.58 -8.68
N GLU A 249 0.89 -11.05 -7.59
CA GLU A 249 -0.30 -11.60 -6.93
C GLU A 249 -1.51 -11.63 -7.86
N LYS A 250 -1.74 -10.54 -8.61
CA LYS A 250 -2.84 -10.44 -9.58
C LYS A 250 -2.70 -11.44 -10.73
N LYS A 251 -1.47 -11.74 -11.17
CA LYS A 251 -1.19 -12.77 -12.18
C LYS A 251 -1.15 -14.20 -11.60
N GLY A 252 -1.32 -14.36 -10.28
CA GLY A 252 -1.24 -15.66 -9.61
C GLY A 252 0.18 -16.20 -9.46
N TYR A 253 1.20 -15.36 -9.63
CA TYR A 253 2.60 -15.72 -9.37
C TYR A 253 2.87 -15.78 -7.87
N LYS A 254 3.63 -16.78 -7.44
CA LYS A 254 3.99 -16.93 -6.03
C LYS A 254 4.98 -15.85 -5.62
N ILE A 255 4.68 -15.15 -4.53
CA ILE A 255 5.61 -14.27 -3.82
C ILE A 255 5.81 -14.81 -2.41
N ASP A 256 7.05 -15.20 -2.09
CA ASP A 256 7.42 -15.66 -0.76
C ASP A 256 7.61 -14.45 0.16
N LYS A 257 6.84 -14.40 1.25
CA LYS A 257 6.78 -13.27 2.20
C LYS A 257 7.46 -13.58 3.53
N GLU A 258 7.90 -14.81 3.71
CA GLU A 258 8.59 -15.27 4.91
C GLU A 258 9.92 -14.50 5.08
N PRO A 259 10.29 -14.12 6.32
CA PRO A 259 11.49 -13.33 6.58
C PRO A 259 12.74 -13.91 5.91
N GLY A 260 13.45 -13.07 5.15
CA GLY A 260 14.68 -13.43 4.46
C GLY A 260 14.50 -14.22 3.15
N CYS A 261 13.29 -14.68 2.80
CA CYS A 261 13.06 -15.32 1.50
C CYS A 261 13.21 -14.30 0.36
N LYS A 262 13.89 -14.73 -0.70
CA LYS A 262 14.24 -13.90 -1.86
C LYS A 262 13.30 -14.20 -3.03
N ASN A 263 12.78 -13.15 -3.64
CA ASN A 263 11.98 -13.21 -4.86
C ASN A 263 12.80 -12.60 -6.00
N ILE A 264 13.07 -13.37 -7.06
CA ILE A 264 13.82 -12.91 -8.24
C ILE A 264 12.82 -12.48 -9.31
N ILE A 265 12.88 -11.23 -9.73
CA ILE A 265 12.01 -10.67 -10.77
C ILE A 265 12.87 -10.05 -11.86
N TYR A 266 12.54 -10.36 -13.11
CA TYR A 266 13.04 -9.65 -14.28
C TYR A 266 11.92 -8.84 -14.91
N ILE A 267 12.21 -7.58 -15.25
CA ILE A 267 11.24 -6.67 -15.89
C ILE A 267 11.83 -6.23 -17.22
N GLU A 268 11.14 -6.57 -18.29
CA GLU A 268 11.53 -6.15 -19.64
C GLU A 268 11.15 -4.68 -19.91
N GLY A 269 12.04 -3.93 -20.56
CA GLY A 269 11.78 -2.59 -21.06
C GLY A 269 11.62 -1.52 -19.97
N MET A 270 12.32 -1.65 -18.84
CA MET A 270 12.21 -0.74 -17.70
C MET A 270 13.57 -0.23 -17.23
N ASN A 271 13.65 1.06 -16.91
CA ASN A 271 14.81 1.71 -16.33
C ASN A 271 14.81 1.58 -14.80
N PRO A 272 15.97 1.72 -14.11
CA PRO A 272 16.05 1.60 -12.66
C PRO A 272 15.19 2.58 -11.86
N ASP A 273 14.78 3.70 -12.45
CA ASP A 273 13.86 4.68 -11.87
C ASP A 273 12.38 4.29 -12.02
N GLY A 274 12.08 3.14 -12.64
CA GLY A 274 10.74 2.62 -12.88
C GLY A 274 10.07 3.13 -14.16
N THR A 275 10.74 3.98 -14.95
CA THR A 275 10.23 4.45 -16.24
C THR A 275 10.40 3.40 -17.34
N LEU A 276 9.52 3.42 -18.35
CA LEU A 276 9.66 2.56 -19.52
C LEU A 276 10.75 3.08 -20.46
N ASN A 277 11.37 2.16 -21.19
CA ASN A 277 12.20 2.47 -22.35
C ASN A 277 11.65 1.77 -23.61
N ASP A 278 12.33 1.98 -24.73
CA ASP A 278 11.89 1.49 -26.05
C ASP A 278 12.09 -0.01 -26.28
N ASN A 279 12.69 -0.72 -25.31
CA ASN A 279 13.13 -2.10 -25.43
C ASN A 279 13.92 -2.36 -26.73
N ALA A 280 14.89 -1.49 -27.05
CA ALA A 280 15.79 -1.65 -28.18
C ALA A 280 16.60 -2.96 -28.11
N LEU A 281 16.71 -3.66 -29.25
CA LEU A 281 17.53 -4.86 -29.40
C LEU A 281 18.99 -4.57 -29.03
N ASN A 282 19.62 -5.52 -28.32
CA ASN A 282 21.04 -5.52 -27.98
C ASN A 282 21.47 -4.46 -26.96
N VAL A 283 20.53 -3.94 -26.17
CA VAL A 283 20.79 -2.96 -25.11
C VAL A 283 20.53 -3.61 -23.74
N TRP A 284 21.25 -3.18 -22.70
CA TRP A 284 20.98 -3.55 -21.32
C TRP A 284 19.90 -2.61 -20.73
N ASN A 285 18.66 -2.83 -21.14
CA ASN A 285 17.49 -1.97 -20.88
C ASN A 285 16.38 -2.69 -20.10
N ASP A 286 16.69 -3.83 -19.51
CA ASP A 286 15.81 -4.54 -18.60
C ASP A 286 16.34 -4.44 -17.17
N LEU A 287 15.52 -4.87 -16.20
CA LEU A 287 15.92 -4.96 -14.80
C LEU A 287 15.99 -6.40 -14.32
N ARG A 288 17.02 -6.69 -13.53
CA ARG A 288 17.06 -7.81 -12.59
C ARG A 288 16.85 -7.25 -11.18
N ILE A 289 15.83 -7.75 -10.50
CA ILE A 289 15.40 -7.25 -9.19
C ILE A 289 15.36 -8.42 -8.19
N VAL A 290 15.73 -8.13 -6.95
CA VAL A 290 15.46 -9.02 -5.81
C VAL A 290 14.62 -8.28 -4.77
N ILE A 291 13.47 -8.87 -4.44
CA ILE A 291 12.56 -8.39 -3.39
C ILE A 291 12.62 -9.35 -2.19
N GLU A 292 12.69 -8.76 -0.99
CA GLU A 292 12.54 -9.42 0.30
C GLU A 292 11.47 -8.69 1.12
N PHE A 293 10.71 -9.40 1.95
CA PHE A 293 9.78 -8.77 2.89
C PHE A 293 10.47 -8.48 4.22
N LYS A 294 10.39 -7.21 4.66
CA LYS A 294 10.85 -6.75 5.98
C LYS A 294 9.67 -6.09 6.68
N ASP A 295 9.39 -6.52 7.91
CA ASP A 295 8.28 -6.02 8.73
C ASP A 295 6.93 -6.03 7.98
N GLY A 296 6.69 -7.09 7.21
CA GLY A 296 5.48 -7.27 6.41
C GLY A 296 5.40 -6.44 5.13
N LYS A 297 6.42 -5.61 4.83
CA LYS A 297 6.46 -4.76 3.63
C LYS A 297 7.50 -5.25 2.62
N PRO A 298 7.23 -5.18 1.31
CA PRO A 298 8.23 -5.52 0.31
C PRO A 298 9.34 -4.48 0.31
N LYS A 299 10.58 -4.94 0.18
CA LYS A 299 11.76 -4.09 0.01
C LYS A 299 12.58 -4.59 -1.17
N MET A 300 12.88 -3.68 -2.09
CA MET A 300 13.87 -3.92 -3.13
C MET A 300 15.26 -3.92 -2.50
N ILE A 301 15.91 -5.08 -2.46
CA ILE A 301 17.26 -5.23 -1.88
C ILE A 301 18.34 -5.39 -2.94
N GLY A 302 17.96 -5.41 -4.22
CA GLY A 302 18.86 -5.39 -5.35
C GLY A 302 18.13 -5.02 -6.63
N CYS A 303 18.76 -4.18 -7.45
CA CYS A 303 18.28 -3.74 -8.76
C CYS A 303 19.49 -3.53 -9.67
N TRP A 304 19.54 -4.22 -10.80
CA TRP A 304 20.66 -4.15 -11.74
C TRP A 304 20.17 -4.08 -13.17
N GLU A 305 20.91 -3.35 -14.00
CA GLU A 305 20.77 -3.41 -15.46
C GLU A 305 20.96 -4.85 -15.94
N ALA A 306 20.02 -5.30 -16.77
CA ALA A 306 19.94 -6.65 -17.27
C ALA A 306 19.47 -6.69 -18.72
N THR A 307 19.38 -7.90 -19.26
CA THR A 307 18.64 -8.21 -20.47
C THR A 307 17.89 -9.52 -20.29
N THR A 308 16.69 -9.56 -20.84
CA THR A 308 15.81 -10.72 -20.97
C THR A 308 15.68 -11.17 -22.43
N ASN A 309 16.31 -10.42 -23.33
CA ASN A 309 16.34 -10.65 -24.77
C ASN A 309 17.70 -11.22 -25.20
N PRO A 310 17.76 -11.93 -26.34
CA PRO A 310 19.00 -12.36 -26.92
C PRO A 310 19.85 -11.17 -27.36
N GLY A 311 21.16 -11.31 -27.26
CA GLY A 311 22.10 -10.36 -27.84
C GLY A 311 22.04 -10.37 -29.36
N LYS A 312 22.55 -9.30 -30.00
CA LYS A 312 22.56 -9.14 -31.47
C LYS A 312 23.15 -10.35 -32.18
N TYR A 313 24.21 -10.94 -31.62
CA TYR A 313 24.85 -12.11 -32.24
C TYR A 313 23.88 -13.28 -32.34
N TYR A 314 23.19 -13.63 -31.25
CA TYR A 314 22.31 -14.79 -31.22
C TYR A 314 20.95 -14.55 -31.86
N THR A 315 20.50 -13.29 -31.91
CA THR A 315 19.33 -12.89 -32.69
C THR A 315 19.54 -13.20 -34.17
N PHE A 316 20.69 -12.81 -34.73
CA PHE A 316 20.98 -13.00 -36.16
C PHE A 316 21.67 -14.33 -36.50
N LYS A 317 22.24 -15.01 -35.50
CA LYS A 317 22.87 -16.34 -35.61
C LYS A 317 22.33 -17.26 -34.52
N PRO A 318 21.04 -17.63 -34.57
CA PRO A 318 20.42 -18.41 -33.53
C PRO A 318 21.03 -19.81 -33.45
N MET A 319 21.11 -20.34 -32.24
CA MET A 319 21.59 -21.70 -32.00
C MET A 319 20.57 -22.77 -32.41
N ASN A 320 19.30 -22.38 -32.54
CA ASN A 320 18.20 -23.23 -32.98
C ASN A 320 17.69 -22.72 -34.33
N PRO A 321 17.45 -23.58 -35.33
CA PRO A 321 16.94 -23.17 -36.64
C PRO A 321 15.57 -22.47 -36.58
N LYS A 322 14.79 -22.68 -35.52
CA LYS A 322 13.50 -22.01 -35.30
C LYS A 322 13.63 -20.56 -34.84
N GLY A 323 14.82 -20.09 -34.45
CA GLY A 323 15.02 -18.73 -33.95
C GLY A 323 15.73 -18.65 -32.60
N ALA A 324 16.05 -17.43 -32.19
CA ALA A 324 16.65 -17.16 -30.88
C ALA A 324 15.63 -17.46 -29.76
N ALA A 325 16.09 -17.91 -28.59
CA ALA A 325 15.21 -18.17 -27.46
C ALA A 325 14.94 -16.87 -26.70
N ILE A 326 13.67 -16.60 -26.39
CA ILE A 326 13.27 -15.54 -25.46
C ILE A 326 12.29 -16.14 -24.46
N ILE A 327 12.60 -16.14 -23.16
CA ILE A 327 11.72 -16.74 -22.15
C ILE A 327 10.35 -16.03 -22.18
N ALA A 328 9.28 -16.80 -22.28
CA ALA A 328 7.92 -16.27 -22.23
C ALA A 328 7.63 -15.66 -20.86
N PHE A 329 6.86 -14.57 -20.82
CA PHE A 329 6.45 -13.95 -19.55
C PHE A 329 5.74 -14.98 -18.66
N GLY A 330 6.08 -14.99 -17.38
CA GLY A 330 5.63 -16.01 -16.44
C GLY A 330 6.58 -16.23 -15.27
N GLN A 331 6.22 -17.18 -14.40
CA GLN A 331 7.05 -17.60 -13.28
C GLN A 331 7.51 -19.05 -13.49
N TYR A 332 8.81 -19.29 -13.39
CA TYR A 332 9.41 -20.61 -13.59
C TYR A 332 10.25 -21.01 -12.40
N ARG A 333 10.14 -22.27 -11.97
CA ARG A 333 10.98 -22.90 -10.95
C ARG A 333 12.04 -23.75 -11.64
N ALA A 334 13.15 -23.13 -12.03
CA ALA A 334 14.07 -23.74 -12.98
C ALA A 334 15.55 -23.70 -12.59
N TRP A 335 15.96 -22.87 -11.63
CA TRP A 335 17.38 -22.55 -11.43
C TRP A 335 17.96 -23.00 -10.08
N GLN A 336 19.20 -23.45 -10.07
CA GLN A 336 19.97 -23.76 -8.86
C GLN A 336 21.33 -23.06 -8.91
N VAL A 337 21.98 -22.86 -7.77
CA VAL A 337 23.35 -22.31 -7.75
C VAL A 337 24.30 -23.30 -8.43
N GLY A 338 25.10 -22.81 -9.38
CA GLY A 338 26.08 -23.58 -10.12
C GLY A 338 27.08 -22.69 -10.84
N ILE A 339 27.78 -23.24 -11.83
CA ILE A 339 28.79 -22.51 -12.61
C ILE A 339 28.33 -22.36 -14.06
N HIS A 340 28.25 -21.12 -14.53
CA HIS A 340 28.18 -20.82 -15.95
C HIS A 340 29.59 -20.90 -16.54
N THR A 341 29.83 -21.90 -17.39
CA THR A 341 31.16 -22.17 -17.96
C THR A 341 31.52 -21.28 -19.16
N PRO A 342 30.61 -20.93 -20.10
CA PRO A 342 30.95 -20.04 -21.21
C PRO A 342 31.46 -18.68 -20.72
N GLY A 343 32.44 -18.10 -21.43
CA GLY A 343 32.93 -16.75 -21.13
C GLY A 343 33.74 -16.61 -19.83
N GLY A 344 34.34 -17.71 -19.33
CA GLY A 344 35.31 -17.66 -18.24
C GLY A 344 34.78 -18.05 -16.86
N GLY A 345 33.94 -19.10 -16.79
CA GLY A 345 33.66 -19.88 -15.58
C GLY A 345 33.32 -19.08 -14.32
N HIS A 346 32.03 -18.91 -14.03
CA HIS A 346 31.62 -18.16 -12.84
C HIS A 346 30.34 -18.67 -12.19
N GLU A 347 30.21 -18.38 -10.89
CA GLU A 347 29.01 -18.70 -10.15
C GLU A 347 27.79 -17.99 -10.75
N ALA A 348 26.70 -18.72 -10.91
CA ALA A 348 25.47 -18.30 -11.55
C ALA A 348 24.28 -19.11 -11.01
N LEU A 349 23.07 -18.71 -11.39
CA LEU A 349 21.90 -19.58 -11.29
C LEU A 349 21.75 -20.36 -12.60
N VAL A 350 22.00 -21.66 -12.57
CA VAL A 350 22.00 -22.53 -13.75
C VAL A 350 20.68 -23.27 -13.90
N GLN A 351 20.22 -23.46 -15.14
CA GLN A 351 18.94 -24.14 -15.41
C GLN A 351 19.08 -25.65 -15.26
N THR A 352 19.03 -26.14 -14.02
CA THR A 352 19.10 -27.58 -13.69
C THR A 352 17.87 -28.07 -12.92
N GLY A 353 16.99 -27.16 -12.50
CA GLY A 353 15.85 -27.49 -11.65
C GLY A 353 14.53 -27.74 -12.38
N GLY A 354 14.39 -27.29 -13.62
CA GLY A 354 13.13 -27.46 -14.37
C GLY A 354 13.09 -26.76 -15.73
N PRO A 355 12.11 -27.12 -16.57
CA PRO A 355 11.97 -26.55 -17.90
C PRO A 355 11.50 -25.09 -17.82
N VAL A 356 11.81 -24.33 -18.87
CA VAL A 356 11.23 -23.01 -19.13
C VAL A 356 10.56 -23.02 -20.50
N THR A 357 9.59 -22.15 -20.71
CA THR A 357 8.95 -21.94 -22.01
C THR A 357 9.56 -20.72 -22.68
N VAL A 358 9.90 -20.84 -23.96
CA VAL A 358 10.51 -19.78 -24.77
C VAL A 358 9.71 -19.55 -26.04
N HIS A 359 9.64 -18.29 -26.45
CA HIS A 359 9.38 -17.90 -27.84
C HIS A 359 10.63 -18.19 -28.68
N ARG A 360 10.43 -18.66 -29.90
CA ARG A 360 11.48 -18.78 -30.92
C ARG A 360 11.32 -17.63 -31.91
N ASP A 361 12.20 -16.64 -31.77
CA ASP A 361 12.24 -15.45 -32.62
C ASP A 361 12.77 -15.81 -34.02
N ALA A 362 11.84 -16.25 -34.88
CA ALA A 362 12.14 -16.70 -36.24
C ALA A 362 12.41 -15.51 -37.18
N ASN A 363 11.76 -14.37 -36.93
CA ASN A 363 11.87 -13.16 -37.76
C ASN A 363 13.11 -12.31 -37.40
N ARG A 364 13.79 -12.63 -36.29
CA ARG A 364 15.06 -12.06 -35.82
C ARG A 364 14.96 -10.59 -35.45
N ASN A 365 13.83 -10.18 -34.87
CA ASN A 365 13.63 -8.81 -34.40
C ASN A 365 14.00 -8.62 -32.92
N GLY A 366 14.32 -9.70 -32.19
CA GLY A 366 14.71 -9.69 -30.78
C GLY A 366 13.54 -9.59 -29.80
N ARG A 367 12.30 -9.75 -30.25
CA ARG A 367 11.08 -9.53 -29.48
C ARG A 367 10.24 -10.79 -29.40
N ARG A 368 9.32 -10.82 -28.44
CA ARG A 368 8.25 -11.82 -28.39
C ARG A 368 7.12 -11.31 -29.27
N ASP A 369 6.84 -12.02 -30.36
CA ASP A 369 5.77 -11.66 -31.29
C ASP A 369 4.57 -12.60 -31.15
N GLU A 370 3.40 -12.07 -31.50
CA GLU A 370 2.21 -12.89 -31.70
C GLU A 370 2.45 -13.85 -32.88
N GLY A 371 2.30 -15.15 -32.64
CA GLY A 371 2.54 -16.20 -33.64
C GLY A 371 3.93 -16.83 -33.57
N ASP A 372 4.82 -16.38 -32.68
CA ASP A 372 6.07 -17.08 -32.40
C ASP A 372 5.80 -18.54 -31.99
N SER A 373 6.62 -19.46 -32.51
CA SER A 373 6.54 -20.86 -32.06
C SER A 373 7.06 -20.96 -30.62
N MET A 374 6.29 -21.65 -29.78
CA MET A 374 6.62 -21.85 -28.37
C MET A 374 7.29 -23.20 -28.16
N ASP A 375 8.33 -23.23 -27.32
CA ASP A 375 9.09 -24.43 -27.01
C ASP A 375 9.35 -24.50 -25.51
N SER A 376 9.18 -25.68 -24.90
CA SER A 376 9.34 -25.88 -23.45
C SER A 376 10.36 -26.98 -23.18
N GLY A 377 11.36 -26.70 -22.36
CA GLY A 377 12.40 -27.68 -22.07
C GLY A 377 13.60 -27.16 -21.29
N MET A 378 14.61 -28.01 -21.21
CA MET A 378 15.92 -27.69 -20.64
C MET A 378 16.82 -27.15 -21.76
N PHE A 379 17.16 -25.87 -21.70
CA PHE A 379 17.91 -25.19 -22.76
C PHE A 379 19.30 -24.70 -22.30
N GLY A 380 19.62 -24.84 -21.00
CA GLY A 380 20.84 -24.27 -20.42
C GLY A 380 20.76 -22.74 -20.29
N ILE A 381 19.54 -22.21 -20.15
CA ILE A 381 19.25 -20.78 -20.01
C ILE A 381 19.57 -20.34 -18.57
N ASN A 382 20.79 -19.83 -18.36
CA ASN A 382 21.31 -19.48 -17.05
C ASN A 382 21.01 -18.01 -16.69
N GLN A 383 21.15 -17.66 -15.40
CA GLN A 383 21.20 -16.27 -14.94
C GLN A 383 22.61 -15.92 -14.50
N HIS A 384 23.31 -15.12 -15.30
CA HIS A 384 24.76 -14.89 -15.17
C HIS A 384 25.13 -13.42 -15.43
N TRP A 385 26.43 -13.11 -15.56
CA TRP A 385 26.87 -11.74 -15.89
C TRP A 385 27.14 -11.51 -17.38
N GLY A 386 27.12 -10.23 -17.78
CA GLY A 386 27.46 -9.73 -19.12
C GLY A 386 28.91 -9.28 -19.26
N GLY A 387 29.78 -9.64 -18.32
CA GLY A 387 31.22 -9.41 -18.43
C GLY A 387 31.65 -7.94 -18.46
N ASP A 388 30.80 -7.03 -17.97
CA ASP A 388 30.99 -5.57 -18.00
C ASP A 388 30.89 -4.95 -19.40
N ASN A 389 30.17 -5.61 -20.34
CA ASN A 389 29.98 -5.06 -21.68
C ASN A 389 29.31 -3.66 -21.65
N PRO A 390 29.56 -2.81 -22.67
CA PRO A 390 28.91 -1.50 -22.77
C PRO A 390 27.38 -1.61 -22.72
N LYS A 391 26.71 -0.61 -22.14
CA LYS A 391 25.24 -0.59 -22.00
C LYS A 391 24.50 -0.74 -23.35
N SER A 392 25.11 -0.30 -24.44
CA SER A 392 24.58 -0.39 -25.80
C SER A 392 24.91 -1.70 -26.53
N ASP A 393 25.55 -2.67 -25.87
CA ASP A 393 25.93 -3.93 -26.49
C ASP A 393 25.76 -5.12 -25.55
N VAL A 394 24.74 -5.95 -25.77
CA VAL A 394 24.62 -7.29 -25.16
C VAL A 394 25.54 -8.29 -25.86
N GLY A 395 25.73 -8.14 -27.17
CA GLY A 395 26.68 -8.91 -27.97
C GLY A 395 26.41 -10.43 -27.94
N ARG A 396 27.36 -11.17 -27.35
CA ARG A 396 27.34 -12.64 -27.21
C ARG A 396 27.00 -13.11 -25.80
N TRP A 397 26.51 -12.24 -24.93
CA TRP A 397 26.27 -12.60 -23.54
C TRP A 397 24.94 -13.31 -23.32
N SER A 398 23.97 -13.21 -24.24
CA SER A 398 22.69 -13.93 -24.11
C SER A 398 22.24 -14.59 -25.40
N ALA A 399 22.10 -15.92 -25.38
CA ALA A 399 21.37 -16.70 -26.39
C ALA A 399 19.90 -16.98 -25.97
N GLY A 400 19.42 -16.30 -24.94
CA GLY A 400 18.18 -16.57 -24.21
C GLY A 400 18.36 -16.63 -22.68
N CYS A 401 19.59 -16.44 -22.18
CA CYS A 401 19.90 -16.29 -20.76
C CYS A 401 19.35 -14.97 -20.19
N GLN A 402 19.09 -14.96 -18.87
CA GLN A 402 18.73 -13.73 -18.15
C GLN A 402 19.96 -13.11 -17.51
N VAL A 403 20.52 -12.07 -18.14
CA VAL A 403 21.90 -11.66 -17.85
C VAL A 403 21.92 -10.30 -17.17
N GLY A 404 22.68 -10.15 -16.08
CA GLY A 404 22.96 -8.84 -15.49
C GLY A 404 24.26 -8.27 -16.04
N ARG A 405 24.31 -6.98 -16.39
CA ARG A 405 25.42 -6.43 -17.19
C ARG A 405 26.80 -6.57 -16.54
N THR A 406 26.93 -6.16 -15.29
CA THR A 406 28.25 -6.03 -14.62
C THR A 406 28.62 -7.26 -13.80
N LYS A 407 29.92 -7.55 -13.71
CA LYS A 407 30.44 -8.63 -12.86
C LYS A 407 30.20 -8.34 -11.39
N GLN A 408 30.44 -7.10 -10.94
CA GLN A 408 30.22 -6.72 -9.55
C GLN A 408 28.74 -6.87 -9.16
N GLY A 409 27.83 -6.32 -9.97
CA GLY A 409 26.40 -6.44 -9.69
C GLY A 409 25.91 -7.90 -9.68
N HIS A 410 26.53 -8.78 -10.46
CA HIS A 410 26.22 -10.21 -10.38
C HIS A 410 26.80 -10.89 -9.14
N ARG A 411 28.00 -10.50 -8.67
CA ARG A 411 28.53 -11.00 -7.38
C ARG A 411 27.62 -10.58 -6.23
N ASP A 412 27.12 -9.34 -6.25
CA ASP A 412 26.18 -8.84 -5.25
C ASP A 412 24.86 -9.61 -5.32
N PHE A 413 24.33 -9.84 -6.52
CA PHE A 413 23.16 -10.68 -6.75
C PHE A 413 23.36 -12.10 -6.18
N MET A 414 24.44 -12.78 -6.51
CA MET A 414 24.71 -14.13 -6.00
C MET A 414 24.90 -14.14 -4.48
N ALA A 415 25.53 -13.12 -3.89
CA ALA A 415 25.63 -12.99 -2.44
C ALA A 415 24.24 -12.87 -1.78
N ILE A 416 23.36 -12.04 -2.33
CA ILE A 416 21.98 -11.89 -1.86
C ILE A 416 21.20 -13.20 -2.00
N ILE A 417 21.24 -13.85 -3.16
CA ILE A 417 20.49 -15.09 -3.39
C ILE A 417 20.99 -16.23 -2.50
N LYS A 418 22.31 -16.34 -2.29
CA LYS A 418 22.86 -17.33 -1.37
C LYS A 418 22.53 -17.06 0.09
N SER A 419 22.08 -15.85 0.46
CA SER A 419 21.57 -15.57 1.81
C SER A 419 20.14 -16.07 2.05
N ASP A 420 19.45 -16.57 1.02
CA ASP A 420 18.10 -17.10 1.16
C ASP A 420 18.08 -18.30 2.14
N PRO A 421 17.22 -18.29 3.18
CA PRO A 421 17.18 -19.34 4.19
C PRO A 421 16.85 -20.72 3.60
N ARG A 422 16.07 -20.78 2.52
CA ARG A 422 15.70 -22.04 1.84
C ARG A 422 16.91 -22.67 1.15
N TYR A 423 17.78 -21.84 0.58
CA TYR A 423 19.05 -22.29 0.02
C TYR A 423 20.09 -22.61 1.08
N GLN A 424 20.16 -21.85 2.16
CA GLN A 424 21.02 -22.17 3.31
C GLN A 424 20.66 -23.52 3.93
N ALA A 425 19.37 -23.82 4.06
CA ALA A 425 18.87 -25.10 4.54
C ALA A 425 19.08 -26.25 3.52
N ASN A 426 18.97 -25.96 2.23
CA ASN A 426 19.17 -26.93 1.16
C ASN A 426 19.95 -26.31 -0.01
N ARG A 427 21.23 -26.67 -0.13
CA ARG A 427 22.10 -26.19 -1.22
C ARG A 427 21.66 -26.63 -2.63
N LYS A 428 20.69 -27.54 -2.74
CA LYS A 428 20.02 -27.93 -3.99
C LYS A 428 18.67 -27.22 -4.17
N TYR A 429 18.39 -26.15 -3.43
CA TYR A 429 17.15 -25.39 -3.58
C TYR A 429 16.98 -24.89 -5.02
N ILE A 430 15.79 -25.13 -5.58
CA ILE A 430 15.43 -24.66 -6.91
C ILE A 430 14.74 -23.31 -6.73
N PHE A 431 15.40 -22.27 -7.19
CA PHE A 431 14.89 -20.91 -7.23
C PHE A 431 13.85 -20.76 -8.32
N SER A 432 12.83 -19.97 -7.99
CA SER A 432 11.89 -19.45 -8.97
C SER A 432 12.34 -18.07 -9.44
N SER A 433 12.04 -17.73 -10.68
CA SER A 433 12.14 -16.36 -11.18
C SER A 433 10.91 -16.01 -11.98
N THR A 434 10.46 -14.77 -11.80
CA THR A 434 9.32 -14.20 -12.50
C THR A 434 9.84 -13.25 -13.59
N ILE A 435 9.38 -13.41 -14.82
CA ILE A 435 9.72 -12.55 -15.95
C ILE A 435 8.44 -11.84 -16.37
N ILE A 436 8.44 -10.51 -16.35
CA ILE A 436 7.24 -9.70 -16.60
C ILE A 436 7.54 -8.59 -17.62
N ASP A 437 6.49 -8.14 -18.30
CA ASP A 437 6.52 -6.99 -19.20
C ASP A 437 6.35 -5.70 -18.40
N GLY A 438 7.31 -4.77 -18.52
CA GLY A 438 7.21 -3.45 -17.90
C GLY A 438 5.98 -2.67 -18.37
N LYS A 439 5.57 -2.82 -19.63
CA LYS A 439 4.38 -2.14 -20.18
C LYS A 439 3.10 -2.66 -19.52
N ASP A 440 2.93 -3.97 -19.44
CA ASP A 440 1.78 -4.59 -18.77
C ASP A 440 1.75 -4.26 -17.26
N LEU A 441 2.93 -4.20 -16.61
CA LEU A 441 3.04 -3.78 -15.21
C LEU A 441 2.47 -2.36 -15.01
N LEU A 442 2.95 -1.37 -15.78
CA LEU A 442 2.50 0.02 -15.63
C LEU A 442 1.09 0.27 -16.17
N ALA A 443 0.62 -0.52 -17.15
CA ALA A 443 -0.78 -0.43 -17.59
C ALA A 443 -1.75 -0.82 -16.46
N GLN A 444 -1.37 -1.79 -15.62
CA GLN A 444 -2.20 -2.24 -14.51
C GLN A 444 -1.96 -1.46 -13.22
N PHE A 445 -0.74 -0.96 -13.02
CA PHE A 445 -0.31 -0.21 -11.84
C PHE A 445 0.50 1.02 -12.29
N PRO A 446 -0.16 2.08 -12.76
CA PRO A 446 0.50 3.23 -13.37
C PRO A 446 1.46 3.96 -12.43
N ALA A 447 2.45 4.64 -12.99
CA ALA A 447 3.27 5.61 -12.26
C ALA A 447 2.36 6.70 -11.68
N ASN A 448 2.69 7.16 -10.47
CA ASN A 448 1.92 8.24 -9.81
C ASN A 448 2.27 9.59 -10.43
#